data_AF-A0A2E7TSJ8-F1
#
_entry.id   AF-A0A2E7TSJ8-F1
#
_cell.length_a   1.000
_cell.length_b   1.000
_cell.length_c   1.000
_cell.angle_alpha   90.00
_cell.angle_beta   90.00
_cell.angle_gamma   90.00
#
_symmetry.space_group_name_H-M   'P 1'
#
loop_
_entity.id
_entity.type
_entity.pdbx_description
1 polymer ?
#
loop_
_entity_poly.entity_id
_entity_poly.type
_entity_poly.pdbx_seq_one_letter_code
_entity_poly.pdbx_strand_id
1 'polypeptide(L)'
;MVLGLGLVGDGLIAQQVVPLDALNSTNDEVLLGWDGSSLFYRSIPRTSDTEKAGAWFLSQGQEYMALPKKGWASFTDGKPMNLRAWSAADWPGIGEVQHVAIDADRGVLVMSALQPAGDFDLFMAQRSGSEWTSPLPLTGLNTTADEVFPNFDSGALLFASNGHPGLGGFDIYRSERRSHYADCTPLQKGVNTAGDELAAVSDGSPASQGYYVSAVRMGGQGVDLYWVGTFTEDNARAKKELAVEVVYRRVPVERALFEIHDRSGVLLMSDATDGQGRLVLGAVELDAALEVKVSMESGRSIPDGAVCHVYELCGPADCGETHWPGWRRVRSYRIEGGA
;
A
#
# COMPACT_ATOMS: atom_id res chain seq x y z
N MET A 1 17.23 47.89 -3.94
CA MET A 1 17.88 47.05 -2.91
C MET A 1 17.18 45.70 -2.97
N VAL A 2 17.84 44.72 -3.58
CA VAL A 2 17.39 43.31 -3.62
C VAL A 2 18.00 42.62 -2.40
N LEU A 3 17.20 41.81 -1.72
CA LEU A 3 17.52 40.66 -0.84
C LEU A 3 16.15 40.22 -0.29
N GLY A 4 15.51 39.12 -0.69
CA GLY A 4 16.04 37.82 -1.07
C GLY A 4 15.39 36.79 -0.13
N LEU A 5 14.07 36.64 -0.19
CA LEU A 5 13.36 35.53 0.44
C LEU A 5 13.63 34.29 -0.41
N GLY A 6 14.63 33.52 -0.02
CA GLY A 6 14.86 32.20 -0.57
C GLY A 6 13.70 31.28 -0.18
N LEU A 7 12.73 31.12 -1.06
CA LEU A 7 11.88 29.94 -1.11
C LEU A 7 12.64 28.86 -1.89
N VAL A 8 13.48 28.13 -1.17
CA VAL A 8 13.85 26.75 -1.51
C VAL A 8 12.84 25.94 -0.69
N GLY A 9 11.79 25.33 -1.25
CA GLY A 9 11.88 24.31 -2.29
C GLY A 9 12.07 22.96 -1.60
N ASP A 10 11.05 22.48 -0.89
CA ASP A 10 10.89 21.08 -0.49
C ASP A 10 9.39 20.80 -0.33
N GLY A 11 8.81 20.12 -1.33
CA GLY A 11 7.45 19.59 -1.25
C GLY A 11 7.43 18.45 -0.24
N LEU A 12 6.97 18.73 0.98
CA LEU A 12 6.74 17.72 2.00
C LEU A 12 5.61 16.79 1.53
N ILE A 13 5.97 15.59 1.09
CA ILE A 13 5.02 14.50 0.88
C ILE A 13 4.46 14.14 2.25
N ALA A 14 3.19 14.47 2.50
CA ALA A 14 2.55 14.19 3.78
C ALA A 14 2.31 12.68 3.90
N GLN A 15 2.96 12.05 4.89
CA GLN A 15 2.66 10.69 5.30
C GLN A 15 1.24 10.65 5.86
N GLN A 16 0.44 9.70 5.38
CA GLN A 16 -0.93 9.47 5.84
C GLN A 16 -0.97 8.28 6.77
N VAL A 17 -1.93 8.33 7.69
CA VAL A 17 -2.29 7.26 8.61
C VAL A 17 -3.78 7.04 8.44
N VAL A 18 -4.16 5.83 8.05
CA VAL A 18 -5.56 5.47 7.77
C VAL A 18 -5.91 4.22 8.56
N PRO A 19 -6.90 4.26 9.47
CA PRO A 19 -7.36 3.05 10.17
C PRO A 19 -8.02 2.09 9.18
N LEU A 20 -7.85 0.79 9.39
CA LEU A 20 -8.53 -0.25 8.61
C LEU A 20 -9.87 -0.58 9.26
N ASP A 21 -10.81 0.37 9.21
CA ASP A 21 -12.08 0.31 9.97
C ASP A 21 -12.91 -0.95 9.68
N ALA A 22 -12.78 -1.56 8.50
CA ALA A 22 -13.48 -2.80 8.15
C ALA A 22 -12.93 -4.04 8.87
N LEU A 23 -11.71 -3.95 9.41
CA LEU A 23 -10.99 -5.05 10.07
C LEU A 23 -10.86 -4.83 11.57
N ASN A 24 -10.87 -3.57 12.02
CA ASN A 24 -10.80 -3.22 13.43
C ASN A 24 -12.11 -3.54 14.16
N SER A 25 -11.97 -3.96 15.41
CA SER A 25 -13.10 -4.32 16.27
C SER A 25 -12.85 -3.83 17.70
N THR A 26 -13.62 -4.32 18.67
CA THR A 26 -13.34 -4.10 20.10
C THR A 26 -12.25 -5.04 20.65
N ASN A 27 -11.76 -5.96 19.83
CA ASN A 27 -10.65 -6.85 20.17
C ASN A 27 -9.30 -6.19 19.85
N ASP A 28 -8.21 -6.81 20.28
CA ASP A 28 -6.87 -6.44 19.82
C ASP A 28 -6.58 -7.16 18.50
N GLU A 29 -6.26 -6.39 17.45
CA GLU A 29 -6.04 -6.87 16.09
C GLU A 29 -4.55 -6.84 15.72
N VAL A 30 -3.98 -8.03 15.54
CA VAL A 30 -2.53 -8.21 15.40
C VAL A 30 -2.19 -8.78 14.03
N LEU A 31 -1.35 -8.07 13.27
CA LEU A 31 -0.89 -8.50 11.95
C LEU A 31 -0.06 -9.77 12.04
N LEU A 32 -0.32 -10.67 11.10
CA LEU A 32 0.42 -11.91 10.91
C LEU A 32 1.20 -11.93 9.60
N GLY A 33 0.79 -11.17 8.59
CA GLY A 33 1.43 -11.22 7.28
C GLY A 33 0.66 -10.55 6.15
N TRP A 34 1.36 -10.36 5.04
CA TRP A 34 0.82 -9.94 3.74
C TRP A 34 1.46 -10.80 2.65
N ASP A 35 0.66 -11.44 1.79
CA ASP A 35 1.17 -12.30 0.71
C ASP A 35 1.24 -11.60 -0.66
N GLY A 36 0.99 -10.29 -0.71
CA GLY A 36 0.83 -9.53 -1.95
C GLY A 36 -0.62 -9.42 -2.43
N SER A 37 -1.54 -10.21 -1.87
CA SER A 37 -2.94 -10.27 -2.29
C SER A 37 -3.94 -10.27 -1.13
N SER A 38 -3.54 -10.74 0.05
CA SER A 38 -4.39 -10.93 1.22
C SER A 38 -3.66 -10.49 2.48
N LEU A 39 -4.38 -9.80 3.36
CA LEU A 39 -3.89 -9.42 4.69
C LEU A 39 -4.32 -10.46 5.71
N PHE A 40 -3.38 -10.90 6.54
CA PHE A 40 -3.60 -11.89 7.59
C PHE A 40 -3.42 -11.22 8.94
N TYR A 41 -4.39 -11.44 9.83
CA TYR A 41 -4.35 -10.89 11.19
C TYR A 41 -5.02 -11.84 12.18
N ARG A 42 -4.71 -11.69 13.46
CA ARG A 42 -5.33 -12.38 14.58
C ARG A 42 -6.13 -11.38 15.42
N SER A 43 -7.37 -11.74 15.70
CA SER A 43 -8.23 -11.03 16.64
C SER A 43 -8.18 -11.69 18.01
N ILE A 44 -7.74 -10.95 19.02
CA ILE A 44 -7.58 -11.42 20.39
C ILE A 44 -8.63 -10.74 21.28
N PRO A 45 -9.54 -11.49 21.93
CA PRO A 45 -10.51 -10.91 22.85
C PRO A 45 -9.83 -10.11 23.95
N ARG A 46 -10.24 -8.85 24.14
CA ARG A 46 -9.68 -8.00 25.20
C ARG A 46 -10.23 -8.45 26.56
N THR A 47 -9.34 -8.96 27.41
CA THR A 47 -9.69 -9.46 28.75
C THR A 47 -9.30 -8.49 29.88
N SER A 48 -8.37 -7.54 29.63
CA SER A 48 -8.11 -6.38 30.50
C SER A 48 -7.36 -5.27 29.75
N ASP A 49 -7.32 -4.05 30.30
CA ASP A 49 -6.53 -2.92 29.78
C ASP A 49 -5.03 -3.02 30.11
N THR A 50 -4.58 -4.06 30.84
CA THR A 50 -3.26 -4.11 31.47
C THR A 50 -2.34 -5.20 30.92
N GLU A 51 -1.15 -4.74 30.54
CA GLU A 51 0.10 -5.41 30.11
C GLU A 51 0.06 -6.19 28.78
N LYS A 52 0.34 -5.43 27.71
CA LYS A 52 0.67 -5.92 26.36
C LYS A 52 2.14 -6.35 26.27
N ALA A 53 2.59 -7.12 27.26
CA ALA A 53 3.94 -7.63 27.39
C ALA A 53 3.91 -9.07 27.92
N GLY A 54 5.00 -9.81 27.73
CA GLY A 54 5.10 -11.19 28.18
C GLY A 54 3.99 -12.09 27.63
N ALA A 55 3.32 -12.85 28.50
CA ALA A 55 2.40 -13.91 28.10
C ALA A 55 1.18 -13.46 27.27
N TRP A 56 0.86 -12.15 27.22
CA TRP A 56 -0.22 -11.64 26.37
C TRP A 56 -0.03 -12.02 24.89
N PHE A 57 1.21 -12.05 24.39
CA PHE A 57 1.50 -12.43 23.01
C PHE A 57 1.13 -13.89 22.67
N LEU A 58 0.94 -14.72 23.68
CA LEU A 58 0.55 -16.13 23.58
C LEU A 58 -0.97 -16.35 23.78
N SER A 59 -1.72 -15.25 23.95
CA SER A 59 -3.16 -15.31 24.11
C SER A 59 -3.83 -15.95 22.90
N GLN A 60 -4.82 -16.78 23.18
CA GLN A 60 -5.64 -17.39 22.13
C GLN A 60 -6.45 -16.32 21.39
N GLY A 61 -6.52 -16.44 20.08
CA GLY A 61 -7.28 -15.57 19.21
C GLY A 61 -7.83 -16.32 17.99
N GLN A 62 -8.58 -15.61 17.16
CA GLN A 62 -9.08 -16.13 15.89
C GLN A 62 -8.31 -15.47 14.75
N GLU A 63 -7.73 -16.27 13.85
CA GLU A 63 -7.11 -15.74 12.64
C GLU A 63 -8.13 -15.42 11.56
N TYR A 64 -7.82 -14.38 10.78
CA TYR A 64 -8.63 -13.88 9.68
C TYR A 64 -7.78 -13.60 8.46
N MET A 65 -8.41 -13.74 7.29
CA MET A 65 -7.90 -13.31 6.00
C MET A 65 -8.82 -12.24 5.42
N ALA A 66 -8.28 -11.11 4.98
CA ALA A 66 -9.02 -10.05 4.32
C ALA A 66 -8.44 -9.74 2.95
N LEU A 67 -9.32 -9.50 1.97
CA LEU A 67 -8.93 -9.14 0.61
C LEU A 67 -8.99 -7.62 0.42
N PRO A 68 -8.00 -7.00 -0.25
CA PRO A 68 -8.06 -5.59 -0.59
C PRO A 68 -9.22 -5.34 -1.57
N LYS A 69 -9.86 -4.18 -1.42
CA LYS A 69 -10.87 -3.65 -2.36
C LYS A 69 -10.21 -2.60 -3.26
N LYS A 70 -10.45 -1.31 -2.98
CA LYS A 70 -9.90 -0.17 -3.74
C LYS A 70 -8.98 0.66 -2.86
N GLY A 71 -7.77 0.94 -3.35
CA GLY A 71 -6.76 1.67 -2.60
C GLY A 71 -6.10 0.80 -1.53
N TRP A 72 -5.31 1.42 -0.66
CA TRP A 72 -4.46 0.72 0.31
C TRP A 72 -5.17 0.37 1.61
N ALA A 73 -6.17 1.14 2.04
CA ALA A 73 -6.80 0.97 3.34
C ALA A 73 -8.21 0.33 3.31
N SER A 74 -8.71 -0.05 2.13
CA SER A 74 -10.06 -0.61 1.99
C SER A 74 -10.00 -2.12 1.80
N PHE A 75 -10.69 -2.87 2.67
CA PHE A 75 -10.71 -4.32 2.66
C PHE A 75 -12.14 -4.89 2.66
N THR A 76 -12.26 -6.16 2.26
CA THR A 76 -13.41 -7.00 2.63
C THR A 76 -13.39 -7.27 4.12
N ASP A 77 -14.55 -7.59 4.68
CA ASP A 77 -14.64 -8.11 6.04
C ASP A 77 -13.73 -9.34 6.19
N GLY A 78 -13.09 -9.47 7.35
CA GLY A 78 -12.20 -10.59 7.65
C GLY A 78 -12.96 -11.90 7.58
N LYS A 79 -12.42 -12.87 6.84
CA LYS A 79 -12.93 -14.24 6.80
C LYS A 79 -12.15 -15.09 7.80
N PRO A 80 -12.81 -15.75 8.77
CA PRO A 80 -12.11 -16.55 9.76
C PRO A 80 -11.40 -17.72 9.07
N MET A 81 -10.20 -18.02 9.55
CA MET A 81 -9.38 -19.11 9.07
C MET A 81 -8.64 -19.78 10.23
N ASN A 82 -8.14 -20.99 10.00
CA ASN A 82 -7.30 -21.68 10.95
C ASN A 82 -5.90 -21.80 10.34
N LEU A 83 -4.92 -21.10 10.91
CA LEU A 83 -3.53 -21.38 10.60
C LEU A 83 -3.19 -22.73 11.20
N ARG A 84 -2.89 -23.70 10.33
CA ARG A 84 -2.32 -24.98 10.80
C ARG A 84 -0.82 -24.78 10.90
N ALA A 85 -0.30 -24.85 12.12
CA ALA A 85 1.13 -25.02 12.29
C ALA A 85 1.57 -26.22 11.44
N TRP A 86 2.52 -25.99 10.53
CA TRP A 86 3.26 -27.11 9.95
C TRP A 86 3.91 -27.85 11.13
N SER A 87 4.08 -29.17 11.04
CA SER A 87 4.81 -29.91 12.07
C SER A 87 6.18 -29.25 12.23
N ALA A 88 6.34 -28.46 13.30
CA ALA A 88 7.63 -27.89 13.62
C ALA A 88 8.54 -29.04 14.05
N ALA A 89 9.80 -28.97 13.65
CA ALA A 89 10.80 -29.80 14.31
C ALA A 89 10.80 -29.43 15.79
N ASP A 90 10.80 -30.42 16.67
CA ASP A 90 11.01 -30.20 18.10
C ASP A 90 12.45 -29.72 18.29
N TRP A 91 12.63 -28.41 18.37
CA TRP A 91 13.94 -27.78 18.53
C TRP A 91 14.23 -27.59 20.02
N PRO A 92 15.14 -28.39 20.61
CA PRO A 92 15.42 -28.30 22.04
C PRO A 92 15.92 -26.91 22.40
N GLY A 93 15.35 -26.33 23.46
CA GLY A 93 15.74 -25.01 23.97
C GLY A 93 15.00 -23.84 23.33
N ILE A 94 14.12 -24.08 22.37
CA ILE A 94 13.17 -23.07 21.89
C ILE A 94 11.90 -23.18 22.74
N GLY A 95 11.51 -22.08 23.38
CA GLY A 95 10.26 -22.01 24.15
C GLY A 95 9.03 -21.86 23.27
N GLU A 96 7.95 -21.34 23.84
CA GLU A 96 6.71 -21.15 23.09
C GLU A 96 6.90 -20.14 21.97
N VAL A 97 6.59 -20.55 20.73
CA VAL A 97 6.75 -19.72 19.55
C VAL A 97 5.57 -18.77 19.44
N GLN A 98 5.87 -17.49 19.41
CA GLN A 98 4.92 -16.41 19.33
C GLN A 98 4.48 -16.15 17.90
N HIS A 99 5.46 -16.03 17.00
CA HIS A 99 5.22 -15.77 15.59
C HIS A 99 6.39 -16.26 14.73
N VAL A 100 6.10 -16.59 13.47
CA VAL A 100 7.06 -17.09 12.49
C VAL A 100 6.83 -16.37 11.17
N ALA A 101 7.89 -15.77 10.63
CA ALA A 101 7.94 -15.28 9.27
C ALA A 101 8.88 -16.12 8.41
N ILE A 102 8.49 -16.32 7.15
CA ILE A 102 9.24 -17.13 6.19
C ILE A 102 9.48 -16.31 4.93
N ASP A 103 10.75 -16.12 4.57
CA ASP A 103 11.18 -15.71 3.25
C ASP A 103 11.43 -16.97 2.43
N ALA A 104 10.39 -17.41 1.71
CA ALA A 104 10.41 -18.67 0.97
C ALA A 104 11.45 -18.65 -0.17
N ASP A 105 11.63 -17.50 -0.82
CA ASP A 105 12.54 -17.31 -1.94
C ASP A 105 14.00 -17.45 -1.50
N ARG A 106 14.33 -16.90 -0.32
CA ARG A 106 15.69 -16.99 0.26
C ARG A 106 15.88 -18.20 1.16
N GLY A 107 14.84 -19.01 1.37
CA GLY A 107 14.86 -20.17 2.26
C GLY A 107 15.24 -19.81 3.69
N VAL A 108 14.66 -18.73 4.21
CA VAL A 108 14.92 -18.26 5.58
C VAL A 108 13.63 -18.21 6.38
N LEU A 109 13.73 -18.64 7.62
CA LEU A 109 12.70 -18.49 8.63
C LEU A 109 13.28 -17.64 9.76
N VAL A 110 12.48 -16.68 10.24
CA VAL A 110 12.74 -15.98 11.50
C VAL A 110 11.51 -16.14 12.39
N MET A 111 11.73 -16.44 13.65
CA MET A 111 10.68 -16.62 14.63
C MET A 111 10.98 -15.84 15.90
N SER A 112 9.93 -15.43 16.61
CA SER A 112 9.99 -14.93 17.97
C SER A 112 9.55 -16.04 18.93
N ALA A 113 10.33 -16.30 19.98
CA ALA A 113 10.06 -17.38 20.93
C ALA A 113 10.39 -16.99 22.38
N LEU A 114 9.54 -17.42 23.30
CA LEU A 114 9.68 -17.14 24.73
C LEU A 114 10.96 -17.76 25.30
N GLN A 115 11.76 -16.96 25.97
CA GLN A 115 12.95 -17.39 26.68
C GLN A 115 12.65 -17.80 28.12
N PRO A 116 13.54 -18.61 28.74
CA PRO A 116 13.45 -18.90 30.17
C PRO A 116 13.48 -17.66 31.07
N ALA A 117 14.05 -16.54 30.60
CA ALA A 117 14.10 -15.28 31.32
C ALA A 117 12.77 -14.49 31.29
N GLY A 118 11.83 -14.89 30.43
CA GLY A 118 10.46 -14.34 30.35
C GLY A 118 10.23 -13.34 29.21
N ASP A 119 11.29 -12.95 28.51
CA ASP A 119 11.31 -12.13 27.31
C ASP A 119 11.17 -12.97 26.02
N PHE A 120 10.74 -12.33 24.94
CA PHE A 120 10.69 -12.93 23.61
C PHE A 120 11.93 -12.57 22.79
N ASP A 121 12.58 -13.59 22.23
CA ASP A 121 13.79 -13.42 21.42
C ASP A 121 13.57 -13.85 19.97
N LEU A 122 14.32 -13.22 19.06
CA LEU A 122 14.35 -13.63 17.65
C LEU A 122 15.36 -14.74 17.40
N PHE A 123 14.95 -15.72 16.61
CA PHE A 123 15.75 -16.84 16.14
C PHE A 123 15.62 -17.00 14.63
N MET A 124 16.71 -17.38 13.97
CA MET A 124 16.76 -17.60 12.53
C MET A 124 17.13 -19.04 12.20
N ALA A 125 16.40 -19.65 11.27
CA ALA A 125 16.74 -20.93 10.66
C ALA A 125 16.86 -20.78 9.13
N GLN A 126 17.65 -21.67 8.53
CA GLN A 126 17.79 -21.76 7.09
C GLN A 126 17.16 -23.05 6.58
N ARG A 127 16.63 -23.01 5.37
CA ARG A 127 16.07 -24.20 4.73
C ARG A 127 17.20 -25.12 4.28
N SER A 128 17.12 -26.38 4.69
CA SER A 128 18.02 -27.46 4.29
C SER A 128 17.20 -28.58 3.64
N GLY A 129 17.03 -28.52 2.31
CA GLY A 129 16.15 -29.42 1.58
C GLY A 129 14.68 -29.19 1.92
N SER A 130 14.00 -30.22 2.45
CA SER A 130 12.61 -30.13 2.93
C SER A 130 12.49 -29.72 4.39
N GLU A 131 13.60 -29.61 5.12
CA GLU A 131 13.64 -29.32 6.54
C GLU A 131 14.26 -27.94 6.81
N TRP A 132 14.17 -27.51 8.07
CA TRP A 132 14.80 -26.29 8.58
C TRP A 132 15.95 -26.66 9.51
N THR A 133 17.05 -25.91 9.46
CA THR A 133 18.16 -26.08 10.41
C THR A 133 17.71 -25.75 11.84
N SER A 134 18.48 -26.18 12.84
CA SER A 134 18.31 -25.67 14.20
C SER A 134 18.38 -24.13 14.21
N PRO A 135 17.43 -23.44 14.84
CA PRO A 135 17.43 -21.98 14.88
C PRO A 135 18.59 -21.43 15.70
N LEU A 136 19.17 -20.33 15.24
CA LEU A 136 20.22 -19.60 15.94
C LEU A 136 19.68 -18.24 16.41
N PRO A 137 20.00 -17.80 17.63
CA PRO A 137 19.55 -16.50 18.14
C PRO A 137 20.13 -15.36 17.30
N LEU A 138 19.32 -14.33 17.06
CA LEU A 138 19.75 -13.09 16.41
C LEU A 138 20.29 -12.12 17.46
N THR A 139 21.44 -12.45 18.07
CA THR A 139 21.99 -11.72 19.23
C THR A 139 22.33 -10.25 18.98
N GLY A 140 22.45 -9.82 17.72
CA GLY A 140 22.61 -8.40 17.38
C GLY A 140 21.29 -7.62 17.39
N LEU A 141 20.16 -8.33 17.35
CA LEU A 141 18.82 -7.76 17.39
C LEU A 141 18.13 -7.96 18.74
N ASN A 142 18.41 -9.07 19.42
CA ASN A 142 17.79 -9.35 20.72
C ASN A 142 18.30 -8.40 21.80
N THR A 143 17.42 -8.03 22.72
CA THR A 143 17.71 -7.17 23.87
C THR A 143 17.50 -7.92 25.18
N THR A 144 17.35 -7.21 26.29
CA THR A 144 16.91 -7.80 27.58
C THR A 144 15.39 -7.69 27.77
N ALA A 145 14.68 -7.35 26.69
CA ALA A 145 13.25 -7.12 26.66
C ALA A 145 12.66 -7.88 25.44
N ASP A 146 11.45 -7.57 25.01
CA ASP A 146 10.73 -8.36 24.02
C ASP A 146 11.03 -7.92 22.58
N GLU A 147 11.37 -8.89 21.73
CA GLU A 147 11.36 -8.79 20.27
C GLU A 147 10.32 -9.73 19.64
N VAL A 148 9.33 -9.14 18.95
CA VAL A 148 8.10 -9.85 18.56
C VAL A 148 7.66 -9.58 17.11
N PHE A 149 6.76 -10.44 16.63
CA PHE A 149 6.10 -10.36 15.32
C PHE A 149 7.03 -10.08 14.13
N PRO A 150 8.11 -10.87 13.94
CA PRO A 150 8.99 -10.70 12.80
C PRO A 150 8.24 -10.84 11.47
N ASN A 151 8.58 -10.03 10.48
CA ASN A 151 8.05 -10.09 9.12
C ASN A 151 9.14 -9.74 8.10
N PHE A 152 8.98 -10.16 6.84
CA PHE A 152 9.95 -9.84 5.79
C PHE A 152 9.44 -8.74 4.86
N ASP A 153 10.34 -7.83 4.49
CA ASP A 153 10.14 -6.84 3.44
C ASP A 153 11.33 -6.88 2.49
N SER A 154 11.13 -7.49 1.31
CA SER A 154 12.13 -7.57 0.26
C SER A 154 13.49 -8.16 0.71
N GLY A 155 13.47 -9.02 1.73
CA GLY A 155 14.65 -9.64 2.33
C GLY A 155 15.24 -8.89 3.53
N ALA A 156 14.72 -7.72 3.88
CA ALA A 156 14.95 -7.10 5.17
C ALA A 156 13.97 -7.67 6.21
N LEU A 157 14.41 -7.75 7.46
CA LEU A 157 13.59 -8.19 8.59
C LEU A 157 12.96 -6.96 9.24
N LEU A 158 11.64 -6.98 9.39
CA LEU A 158 10.87 -6.07 10.24
C LEU A 158 10.52 -6.80 11.53
N PHE A 159 10.59 -6.13 12.67
CA PHE A 159 10.17 -6.68 13.97
C PHE A 159 9.84 -5.53 14.93
N ALA A 160 9.04 -5.79 15.96
CA ALA A 160 8.84 -4.83 17.04
C ALA A 160 9.75 -5.13 18.22
N SER A 161 10.21 -4.09 18.91
CA SER A 161 10.98 -4.22 20.15
C SER A 161 10.63 -3.12 21.15
N ASN A 162 10.64 -3.48 22.44
CA ASN A 162 10.56 -2.54 23.57
C ASN A 162 11.89 -2.39 24.34
N GLY A 163 12.99 -2.98 23.84
CA GLY A 163 14.33 -2.86 24.44
C GLY A 163 15.29 -1.94 23.68
N HIS A 164 15.01 -1.66 22.41
CA HIS A 164 15.80 -0.72 21.61
C HIS A 164 15.38 0.75 21.82
N PRO A 165 16.28 1.73 21.57
CA PRO A 165 15.92 3.15 21.64
C PRO A 165 14.86 3.55 20.59
N GLY A 166 13.66 3.89 21.05
CA GLY A 166 12.52 4.21 20.20
C GLY A 166 11.71 5.42 20.68
N LEU A 167 10.51 5.59 20.12
CA LEU A 167 9.60 6.70 20.42
C LEU A 167 8.54 6.32 21.47
N GLY A 168 8.24 5.04 21.61
CA GLY A 168 7.11 4.52 22.37
C GLY A 168 7.47 3.38 23.32
N GLY A 169 6.50 2.51 23.59
CA GLY A 169 6.73 1.28 24.36
C GLY A 169 7.31 0.20 23.46
N PHE A 170 6.55 -0.21 22.45
CA PHE A 170 7.06 -0.99 21.31
C PHE A 170 7.23 -0.10 20.07
N ASP A 171 8.36 -0.27 19.40
CA ASP A 171 8.67 0.40 18.13
C ASP A 171 9.03 -0.63 17.06
N ILE A 172 8.71 -0.34 15.79
CA ILE A 172 9.11 -1.17 14.65
C ILE A 172 10.54 -0.84 14.23
N TYR A 173 11.34 -1.89 14.08
CA TYR A 173 12.71 -1.86 13.61
C TYR A 173 12.85 -2.62 12.30
N ARG A 174 13.82 -2.17 11.48
CA ARG A 174 14.21 -2.80 10.23
C ARG A 174 15.67 -3.22 10.31
N SER A 175 15.96 -4.47 9.99
CA SER A 175 17.30 -5.02 9.89
C SER A 175 17.59 -5.48 8.46
N GLU A 176 18.65 -4.94 7.88
CA GLU A 176 19.10 -5.35 6.54
C GLU A 176 19.91 -6.64 6.63
N ARG A 177 19.63 -7.57 5.70
CA ARG A 177 20.39 -8.81 5.64
C ARG A 177 21.74 -8.57 4.97
N ARG A 178 22.82 -8.62 5.76
CA ARG A 178 24.20 -8.72 5.25
C ARG A 178 24.59 -10.19 5.15
N SER A 179 25.55 -10.65 5.95
CA SER A 179 25.81 -12.08 6.15
C SER A 179 24.78 -12.73 7.09
N HIS A 180 24.26 -11.95 8.03
CA HIS A 180 23.17 -12.24 8.97
C HIS A 180 22.46 -10.91 9.31
N TYR A 181 21.38 -10.97 10.10
CA TYR A 181 20.75 -9.79 10.70
C TYR A 181 21.51 -9.44 11.99
N ALA A 182 22.24 -8.33 11.96
CA ALA A 182 23.22 -7.99 13.01
C ALA A 182 22.96 -6.64 13.69
N ASP A 183 22.33 -5.72 12.96
CA ASP A 183 22.00 -4.38 13.43
C ASP A 183 20.59 -4.03 12.94
N CYS A 184 19.93 -3.10 13.61
CA CYS A 184 18.65 -2.57 13.17
C CYS A 184 18.58 -1.04 13.26
N THR A 185 17.62 -0.49 12.55
CA THR A 185 17.26 0.94 12.61
C THR A 185 15.75 1.06 12.80
N PRO A 186 15.27 1.98 13.66
CA PRO A 186 13.84 2.20 13.79
C PRO A 186 13.25 2.67 12.46
N LEU A 187 12.02 2.27 12.16
CA LEU A 187 11.30 2.81 11.01
C LEU A 187 11.01 4.30 11.20
N GLN A 188 10.81 4.98 10.08
CA GLN A 188 10.61 6.43 10.05
C GLN A 188 9.43 6.89 10.90
N LYS A 189 9.53 8.13 11.39
CA LYS A 189 8.48 8.79 12.17
C LYS A 189 7.13 8.67 11.46
N GLY A 190 6.09 8.34 12.24
CA GLY A 190 4.70 8.16 11.82
C GLY A 190 4.32 6.71 11.50
N VAL A 191 5.30 5.86 11.18
CA VAL A 191 5.18 4.42 11.46
C VAL A 191 5.33 4.23 12.97
N ASN A 192 6.46 4.63 13.53
CA ASN A 192 6.62 4.65 14.98
C ASN A 192 6.03 5.94 15.58
N THR A 193 5.35 5.80 16.72
CA THR A 193 4.71 6.86 17.48
C THR A 193 5.09 6.77 18.96
N ALA A 194 4.46 7.57 19.83
CA ALA A 194 4.66 7.45 21.28
C ALA A 194 3.85 6.30 21.91
N GLY A 195 3.12 5.53 21.10
CA GLY A 195 2.33 4.37 21.52
C GLY A 195 3.10 3.05 21.41
N ASP A 196 2.36 1.96 21.21
CA ASP A 196 2.94 0.64 20.95
C ASP A 196 2.67 0.23 19.50
N GLU A 197 3.71 0.07 18.70
CA GLU A 197 3.64 -0.55 17.38
C GLU A 197 4.18 -1.98 17.43
N LEU A 198 3.28 -2.96 17.30
CA LEU A 198 3.58 -4.37 17.59
C LEU A 198 3.98 -5.19 16.37
N ALA A 199 3.48 -4.85 15.19
CA ALA A 199 3.77 -5.60 13.98
C ALA A 199 3.66 -4.67 12.76
N ALA A 200 4.48 -4.92 11.76
CA ALA A 200 4.41 -4.22 10.49
C ALA A 200 4.67 -5.16 9.32
N VAL A 201 3.93 -4.97 8.24
CA VAL A 201 4.17 -5.62 6.95
C VAL A 201 4.14 -4.57 5.85
N SER A 202 5.05 -4.69 4.89
CA SER A 202 5.06 -3.83 3.70
C SER A 202 3.78 -4.07 2.89
N ASP A 203 3.19 -3.01 2.35
CA ASP A 203 2.07 -3.13 1.41
C ASP A 203 2.50 -3.71 0.05
N GLY A 204 3.80 -3.97 -0.13
CA GLY A 204 4.39 -4.58 -1.31
C GLY A 204 4.48 -3.63 -2.50
N SER A 205 4.12 -2.36 -2.31
CA SER A 205 4.09 -1.37 -3.38
C SER A 205 5.35 -0.51 -3.35
N PRO A 206 6.14 -0.50 -4.43
CA PRO A 206 7.27 0.42 -4.59
C PRO A 206 6.85 1.90 -4.60
N ALA A 207 5.55 2.18 -4.76
CA ALA A 207 5.01 3.52 -4.97
C ALA A 207 4.55 4.24 -3.70
N SER A 208 4.26 3.51 -2.62
CA SER A 208 3.68 4.07 -1.39
C SER A 208 4.67 4.15 -0.23
N GLN A 209 5.79 3.39 -0.29
CA GLN A 209 6.61 3.10 0.90
C GLN A 209 5.71 2.81 2.13
N GLY A 210 4.63 2.05 1.90
CA GLY A 210 3.54 1.92 2.84
C GLY A 210 3.66 0.65 3.67
N TYR A 211 3.20 0.73 4.90
CA TYR A 211 3.14 -0.37 5.84
C TYR A 211 1.72 -0.52 6.36
N TYR A 212 1.25 -1.76 6.45
CA TYR A 212 0.19 -2.10 7.40
C TYR A 212 0.83 -2.28 8.76
N VAL A 213 0.23 -1.71 9.81
CA VAL A 213 0.75 -1.76 11.18
C VAL A 213 -0.33 -2.13 12.17
N SER A 214 0.03 -2.96 13.15
CA SER A 214 -0.74 -3.16 14.38
C SER A 214 -0.22 -2.22 15.44
N ALA A 215 -1.05 -1.29 15.89
CA ALA A 215 -0.60 -0.20 16.72
C ALA A 215 -1.64 0.26 17.76
N VAL A 216 -1.14 0.83 18.84
CA VAL A 216 -1.93 1.56 19.84
C VAL A 216 -1.76 3.04 19.58
N ARG A 217 -2.80 3.67 19.03
CA ARG A 217 -2.76 5.09 18.64
C ARG A 217 -3.90 5.87 19.24
N MET A 218 -3.72 7.19 19.31
CA MET A 218 -4.75 8.10 19.82
C MET A 218 -6.05 7.93 19.02
N GLY A 219 -7.17 7.71 19.73
CA GLY A 219 -8.48 7.45 19.14
C GLY A 219 -8.75 6.01 18.74
N GLY A 220 -7.79 5.09 18.94
CA GLY A 220 -7.97 3.65 18.79
C GLY A 220 -8.71 3.01 19.98
N GLN A 221 -9.12 1.75 19.79
CA GLN A 221 -9.88 0.94 20.75
C GLN A 221 -9.06 -0.22 21.34
N GLY A 222 -7.74 -0.23 21.12
CA GLY A 222 -6.87 -1.31 21.54
C GLY A 222 -5.61 -1.33 20.69
N VAL A 223 -5.13 -2.52 20.36
CA VAL A 223 -4.27 -2.72 19.20
C VAL A 223 -5.17 -2.73 17.96
N ASP A 224 -5.04 -1.71 17.13
CA ASP A 224 -5.80 -1.57 15.89
C ASP A 224 -4.88 -1.70 14.67
N LEU A 225 -5.46 -2.05 13.53
CA LEU A 225 -4.81 -2.09 12.24
C LEU A 225 -4.90 -0.72 11.54
N TYR A 226 -3.77 -0.26 11.02
CA TYR A 226 -3.65 0.95 10.23
C TYR A 226 -2.85 0.67 8.96
N TRP A 227 -3.11 1.45 7.91
CA TRP A 227 -2.14 1.67 6.83
C TRP A 227 -1.43 3.01 7.06
N VAL A 228 -0.11 3.00 6.93
CA VAL A 228 0.75 4.17 7.05
C VAL A 228 1.63 4.25 5.82
N GLY A 229 1.58 5.36 5.09
CA GLY A 229 2.39 5.50 3.88
C GLY A 229 2.41 6.91 3.34
N THR A 230 3.32 7.16 2.42
CA THR A 230 3.38 8.42 1.68
C THR A 230 2.67 8.26 0.35
N PHE A 231 1.79 9.19 0.01
CA PHE A 231 1.33 9.32 -1.36
C PHE A 231 2.43 10.03 -2.15
N THR A 232 3.26 9.30 -2.89
CA THR A 232 4.04 9.96 -3.94
C THR A 232 3.07 10.33 -5.07
N GLU A 233 2.99 11.62 -5.41
CA GLU A 233 2.18 12.11 -6.54
C GLU A 233 2.62 11.49 -7.89
N ASP A 234 3.76 10.79 -7.93
CA ASP A 234 4.31 10.12 -9.10
C ASP A 234 3.53 8.89 -9.59
N ASN A 235 2.46 8.48 -8.88
CA ASN A 235 1.54 7.44 -9.35
C ASN A 235 0.17 7.97 -9.83
N ALA A 236 0.11 9.22 -10.29
CA ALA A 236 -0.95 9.72 -11.19
C ALA A 236 -0.96 9.05 -12.59
N ARG A 237 -0.31 7.87 -12.73
CA ARG A 237 -0.55 6.91 -13.82
C ARG A 237 -1.54 5.81 -13.40
N ALA A 238 -2.33 6.03 -12.34
CA ALA A 238 -3.68 5.48 -12.31
C ALA A 238 -4.35 5.97 -13.59
N LYS A 239 -4.64 5.05 -14.52
CA LYS A 239 -5.34 5.33 -15.78
C LYS A 239 -6.49 6.27 -15.49
N LYS A 240 -6.31 7.55 -15.76
CA LYS A 240 -7.39 8.52 -15.63
C LYS A 240 -8.35 8.19 -16.73
N GLU A 241 -9.62 7.97 -16.39
CA GLU A 241 -10.63 7.88 -17.42
C GLU A 241 -10.69 9.24 -18.10
N LEU A 242 -10.52 9.22 -19.42
CA LEU A 242 -10.52 10.40 -20.25
C LEU A 242 -11.78 10.43 -21.09
N ALA A 243 -12.22 11.65 -21.36
CA ALA A 243 -13.27 11.91 -22.32
C ALA A 243 -12.94 13.16 -23.13
N VAL A 244 -13.57 13.28 -24.28
CA VAL A 244 -13.44 14.42 -25.17
C VAL A 244 -14.81 14.99 -25.50
N GLU A 245 -14.85 16.30 -25.74
CA GLU A 245 -16.00 17.00 -26.32
C GLU A 245 -15.51 17.84 -27.49
N VAL A 246 -16.06 17.62 -28.68
CA VAL A 246 -15.71 18.36 -29.89
C VAL A 246 -16.80 19.36 -30.22
N VAL A 247 -16.41 20.63 -30.32
CA VAL A 247 -17.31 21.74 -30.64
C VAL A 247 -16.77 22.59 -31.77
N TYR A 248 -17.63 23.03 -32.67
CA TYR A 248 -17.31 23.99 -33.71
C TYR A 248 -18.28 25.16 -33.67
N ARG A 249 -17.77 26.39 -33.50
CA ARG A 249 -18.60 27.61 -33.37
C ARG A 249 -19.72 27.47 -32.32
N ARG A 250 -19.41 26.83 -31.19
CA ARG A 250 -20.33 26.52 -30.07
C ARG A 250 -21.43 25.51 -30.39
N VAL A 251 -21.34 24.79 -31.51
CA VAL A 251 -22.22 23.67 -31.84
C VAL A 251 -21.45 22.37 -31.63
N PRO A 252 -22.02 21.36 -30.95
CA PRO A 252 -21.42 20.04 -30.86
C PRO A 252 -21.15 19.42 -32.23
N VAL A 253 -20.01 18.76 -32.37
CA VAL A 253 -19.66 18.00 -33.58
C VAL A 253 -19.98 16.53 -33.31
N GLU A 254 -21.13 16.08 -33.80
CA GLU A 254 -21.56 14.68 -33.75
C GLU A 254 -20.81 13.83 -34.79
N ARG A 255 -20.58 12.55 -34.48
CA ARG A 255 -19.88 11.58 -35.35
C ARG A 255 -18.44 12.00 -35.75
N ALA A 256 -17.74 12.75 -34.90
CA ALA A 256 -16.30 12.91 -35.02
C ALA A 256 -15.63 11.59 -34.56
N LEU A 257 -15.04 10.87 -35.51
CA LEU A 257 -14.33 9.61 -35.30
C LEU A 257 -12.92 9.88 -34.76
N PHE A 258 -12.63 9.31 -33.61
CA PHE A 258 -11.31 9.32 -32.97
C PHE A 258 -10.65 7.96 -33.17
N GLU A 259 -9.46 7.96 -33.76
CA GLU A 259 -8.59 6.79 -33.86
C GLU A 259 -7.31 7.06 -33.07
N ILE A 260 -7.04 6.25 -32.05
CA ILE A 260 -5.84 6.38 -31.21
C ILE A 260 -4.91 5.22 -31.52
N HIS A 261 -3.68 5.53 -31.89
CA HIS A 261 -2.64 4.56 -32.18
C HIS A 261 -1.48 4.67 -31.18
N ASP A 262 -0.85 3.53 -30.90
CA ASP A 262 0.39 3.49 -30.13
C ASP A 262 1.62 3.90 -30.97
N ARG A 263 2.80 3.92 -30.33
CA ARG A 263 4.08 4.28 -30.97
C ARG A 263 4.46 3.39 -32.15
N SER A 264 3.91 2.18 -32.22
CA SER A 264 4.16 1.21 -33.29
C SER A 264 3.13 1.30 -34.41
N GLY A 265 2.12 2.16 -34.26
CA GLY A 265 1.01 2.36 -35.21
C GLY A 265 -0.18 1.42 -34.98
N VAL A 266 -0.18 0.62 -33.91
CA VAL A 266 -1.30 -0.27 -33.59
C VAL A 266 -2.49 0.55 -33.11
N LEU A 267 -3.66 0.34 -33.73
CA LEU A 267 -4.90 0.98 -33.32
C LEU A 267 -5.33 0.45 -31.95
N LEU A 268 -5.33 1.33 -30.95
CA LEU A 268 -5.75 1.05 -29.58
C LEU A 268 -7.26 1.19 -29.41
N MET A 269 -7.85 2.20 -30.07
CA MET A 269 -9.30 2.43 -30.04
C MET A 269 -9.76 3.24 -31.25
N SER A 270 -11.01 2.99 -31.66
CA SER A 270 -11.72 3.74 -32.69
C SER A 270 -13.19 3.89 -32.28
N ASP A 271 -13.65 5.12 -32.06
CA ASP A 271 -15.04 5.42 -31.73
C ASP A 271 -15.41 6.87 -32.07
N ALA A 272 -16.69 7.18 -32.15
CA ALA A 272 -17.19 8.48 -32.61
C ALA A 272 -17.97 9.24 -31.53
N THR A 273 -17.92 10.56 -31.57
CA THR A 273 -18.70 11.41 -30.67
C THR A 273 -20.21 11.23 -30.82
N ASP A 274 -20.92 11.35 -29.70
CA ASP A 274 -22.38 11.33 -29.61
C ASP A 274 -23.04 12.66 -30.07
N GLY A 275 -24.38 12.75 -29.98
CA GLY A 275 -25.15 13.95 -30.35
C GLY A 275 -24.88 15.20 -29.51
N GLN A 276 -24.12 15.09 -28.41
CA GLN A 276 -23.60 16.20 -27.62
C GLN A 276 -22.13 16.49 -27.95
N GLY A 277 -21.57 15.85 -28.97
CA GLY A 277 -20.17 15.98 -29.37
C GLY A 277 -19.21 15.30 -28.40
N ARG A 278 -19.69 14.41 -27.54
CA ARG A 278 -18.93 13.80 -26.44
C ARG A 278 -18.53 12.37 -26.77
N LEU A 279 -17.36 11.96 -26.28
CA LEU A 279 -16.89 10.59 -26.35
C LEU A 279 -16.09 10.26 -25.09
N VAL A 280 -16.42 9.14 -24.43
CA VAL A 280 -15.60 8.60 -23.32
C VAL A 280 -14.54 7.70 -23.92
N LEU A 281 -13.28 8.08 -23.78
CA LEU A 281 -12.13 7.27 -24.21
C LEU A 281 -11.83 6.14 -23.21
N GLY A 282 -12.25 6.33 -21.96
CA GLY A 282 -11.98 5.41 -20.87
C GLY A 282 -10.54 5.51 -20.39
N ALA A 283 -10.04 4.41 -19.84
CA ALA A 283 -8.78 4.32 -19.13
C ALA A 283 -7.58 4.23 -20.11
N VAL A 284 -7.36 5.28 -20.92
CA VAL A 284 -6.28 5.36 -21.92
C VAL A 284 -5.01 5.93 -21.28
N GLU A 285 -3.92 5.18 -21.41
CA GLU A 285 -2.60 5.62 -20.96
C GLU A 285 -2.00 6.61 -21.96
N LEU A 286 -2.36 7.90 -21.83
CA LEU A 286 -1.77 8.94 -22.65
C LEU A 286 -0.28 9.08 -22.31
N ASP A 287 0.59 8.65 -23.21
CA ASP A 287 2.00 8.97 -23.20
C ASP A 287 2.35 9.96 -24.32
N ALA A 288 3.54 10.57 -24.28
CA ALA A 288 3.98 11.58 -25.25
C ALA A 288 4.18 11.05 -26.68
N ALA A 289 3.75 9.83 -27.00
CA ALA A 289 4.03 9.16 -28.25
C ALA A 289 2.82 8.40 -28.82
N LEU A 290 1.61 8.67 -28.33
CA LEU A 290 0.38 8.27 -29.01
C LEU A 290 0.09 9.21 -30.19
N GLU A 291 -0.41 8.63 -31.29
CA GLU A 291 -0.95 9.38 -32.42
C GLU A 291 -2.49 9.36 -32.33
N VAL A 292 -3.11 10.54 -32.29
CA VAL A 292 -4.57 10.68 -32.30
C VAL A 292 -5.00 11.29 -33.62
N LYS A 293 -5.77 10.52 -34.40
CA LYS A 293 -6.40 11.00 -35.64
C LYS A 293 -7.86 11.30 -35.37
N VAL A 294 -8.32 12.44 -35.89
CA VAL A 294 -9.73 12.84 -35.77
C VAL A 294 -10.26 13.15 -37.17
N SER A 295 -11.32 12.46 -37.56
CA SER A 295 -12.02 12.67 -38.84
C SER A 295 -13.53 12.65 -38.60
N MET A 296 -14.35 13.00 -39.60
CA MET A 296 -15.76 12.67 -39.53
C MET A 296 -15.94 11.21 -39.94
N GLU A 297 -16.80 10.45 -39.26
CA GLU A 297 -17.08 9.05 -39.62
C GLU A 297 -17.54 8.88 -41.08
N SER A 298 -18.16 9.92 -41.66
CA SER A 298 -18.47 10.01 -43.09
C SER A 298 -17.26 10.02 -44.05
N GLY A 299 -16.03 10.03 -43.53
CA GLY A 299 -14.78 10.17 -44.30
C GLY A 299 -14.40 11.61 -44.65
N ARG A 300 -15.18 12.60 -44.22
CA ARG A 300 -14.86 14.03 -44.40
C ARG A 300 -13.86 14.53 -43.36
N SER A 301 -13.11 15.58 -43.70
CA SER A 301 -12.30 16.32 -42.72
C SER A 301 -13.17 16.95 -41.63
N ILE A 302 -12.64 16.97 -40.40
CA ILE A 302 -13.18 17.76 -39.29
C ILE A 302 -13.19 19.25 -39.69
N PRO A 303 -14.24 20.03 -39.34
CA PRO A 303 -14.26 21.46 -39.63
C PRO A 303 -13.01 22.19 -39.10
N ASP A 304 -12.35 22.96 -39.97
CA ASP A 304 -11.17 23.71 -39.59
C ASP A 304 -11.48 24.72 -38.47
N GLY A 305 -10.71 24.63 -37.38
CA GLY A 305 -10.92 25.40 -36.16
C GLY A 305 -11.96 24.81 -35.20
N ALA A 306 -12.36 23.55 -35.37
CA ALA A 306 -13.03 22.80 -34.31
C ALA A 306 -12.15 22.75 -33.05
N VAL A 307 -12.77 22.73 -31.88
CA VAL A 307 -12.09 22.68 -30.59
C VAL A 307 -12.43 21.36 -29.92
N CYS A 308 -11.41 20.59 -29.54
CA CYS A 308 -11.53 19.39 -28.73
C CYS A 308 -11.18 19.74 -27.28
N HIS A 309 -12.16 19.68 -26.39
CA HIS A 309 -11.98 19.77 -24.95
C HIS A 309 -11.68 18.37 -24.40
N VAL A 310 -10.62 18.24 -23.60
CA VAL A 310 -10.28 16.98 -22.92
C VAL A 310 -10.70 17.07 -21.46
N TYR A 311 -11.36 16.02 -20.99
CA TYR A 311 -11.87 15.88 -19.64
C TYR A 311 -11.24 14.66 -18.95
N GLU A 312 -11.07 14.77 -17.64
CA GLU A 312 -10.72 13.67 -16.75
C GLU A 312 -11.91 13.37 -15.82
N LEU A 313 -12.18 12.09 -15.56
CA LEU A 313 -13.15 11.68 -14.55
C LEU A 313 -12.70 12.21 -13.17
N CYS A 314 -13.60 12.89 -12.46
CA CYS A 314 -13.30 13.52 -11.18
C CYS A 314 -14.21 12.99 -10.06
N GLY A 315 -13.71 13.02 -8.82
CA GLY A 315 -14.50 12.70 -7.64
C GLY A 315 -15.41 13.87 -7.22
N PRO A 316 -16.45 13.63 -6.40
CA PRO A 316 -17.40 14.66 -5.98
C PRO A 316 -16.78 15.90 -5.32
N ALA A 317 -15.65 15.73 -4.62
CA ALA A 317 -14.91 16.83 -3.99
C ALA A 317 -14.06 17.64 -4.98
N ASP A 318 -13.66 17.04 -6.11
CA ASP A 318 -12.69 17.61 -7.07
C ASP A 318 -13.34 18.15 -8.35
N CYS A 319 -14.64 17.85 -8.57
CA CYS A 319 -15.33 18.23 -9.80
C CYS A 319 -15.74 19.71 -9.82
N GLY A 320 -16.12 20.34 -8.71
CA GLY A 320 -16.71 21.69 -8.73
C GLY A 320 -18.01 21.76 -9.56
N GLU A 321 -18.48 22.96 -9.91
CA GLU A 321 -19.61 23.13 -10.84
C GLU A 321 -19.16 22.85 -12.28
N THR A 322 -19.58 21.72 -12.87
CA THR A 322 -19.09 21.29 -14.19
C THR A 322 -20.17 21.30 -15.28
N HIS A 323 -19.76 21.72 -16.48
CA HIS A 323 -20.52 21.59 -17.75
C HIS A 323 -20.82 20.12 -18.11
N TRP A 324 -19.99 19.19 -17.65
CA TRP A 324 -20.19 17.75 -17.79
C TRP A 324 -20.10 17.08 -16.41
N PRO A 325 -21.23 16.66 -15.81
CA PRO A 325 -21.25 16.06 -14.48
C PRO A 325 -20.33 14.84 -14.38
N GLY A 326 -19.48 14.80 -13.34
CA GLY A 326 -18.48 13.74 -13.14
C GLY A 326 -17.18 13.92 -13.94
N TRP A 327 -17.07 14.97 -14.76
CA TRP A 327 -15.94 15.21 -15.65
C TRP A 327 -15.39 16.62 -15.48
N ARG A 328 -14.07 16.72 -15.24
CA ARG A 328 -13.37 18.00 -15.12
C ARG A 328 -12.58 18.27 -16.39
N ARG A 329 -12.83 19.40 -17.04
CA ARG A 329 -12.06 19.82 -18.22
C ARG A 329 -10.62 20.13 -17.82
N VAL A 330 -9.65 19.45 -18.42
CA VAL A 330 -8.22 19.60 -18.11
C VAL A 330 -7.45 20.29 -19.22
N ARG A 331 -7.89 20.19 -20.48
CA ARG A 331 -7.21 20.82 -21.61
C ARG A 331 -8.16 21.11 -22.76
N SER A 332 -7.71 21.90 -23.71
CA SER A 332 -8.43 22.17 -24.95
C SER A 332 -7.45 22.34 -26.10
N TYR A 333 -7.76 21.72 -27.23
CA TYR A 333 -6.95 21.76 -28.44
C TYR A 333 -7.78 22.30 -29.58
N ARG A 334 -7.19 23.15 -30.42
CA ARG A 334 -7.77 23.50 -31.71
C ARG A 334 -7.34 22.45 -32.71
N ILE A 335 -8.31 21.85 -33.39
CA ILE A 335 -8.06 20.91 -34.48
C ILE A 335 -7.86 21.74 -35.76
N GLU A 336 -6.69 21.60 -36.36
CA GLU A 336 -6.42 22.14 -37.70
C GLU A 336 -7.03 21.15 -38.70
N GLY A 337 -8.02 21.61 -39.45
CA GLY A 337 -8.66 20.80 -40.47
C GLY A 337 -7.75 20.76 -41.69
N GLY A 338 -7.12 19.61 -41.96
CA GLY A 338 -6.42 19.38 -43.21
C GLY A 338 -7.40 19.49 -44.38
N ALA A 339 -7.11 20.42 -45.29
CA ALA A 339 -7.68 20.44 -46.65
C ALA A 339 -7.04 19.34 -47.50
#